data_AF-A0A3E1D8Y0-F1
#
_entry.id   AF-A0A3E1D8Y0-F1
#
_cell.length_a   1.000
_cell.length_b   1.000
_cell.length_c   1.000
_cell.angle_alpha   90.00
_cell.angle_beta   90.00
_cell.angle_gamma   90.00
#
_symmetry.space_group_name_H-M   'P 1'
#
loop_
_entity.id
_entity.type
_entity.pdbx_description
1 polymer ?
#
loop_
_entity_poly.entity_id
_entity_poly.type
_entity_poly.pdbx_seq_one_letter_code
_entity_poly.pdbx_strand_id
1 'polypeptide(L)'
;MKKFFAIFLLLCGTAQAESFADGQPEAGKKLFDKYQCNRCHSGKMGGDGNAIFTRPDRKVKDPQQLAAQILVCARNARANLSTQEKLDLAAYLNKNFYKFK
;
A
#
# COMPACT_ATOMS: atom_id res chain seq x y z
N MET A 1 -48.34 -18.60 30.09
CA MET A 1 -46.87 -18.45 30.24
C MET A 1 -46.18 -19.02 29.00
N LYS A 2 -45.81 -18.21 28.02
CA LYS A 2 -44.91 -18.61 26.92
C LYS A 2 -44.19 -17.35 26.46
N LYS A 3 -42.99 -17.14 27.03
CA LYS A 3 -42.11 -16.02 26.71
C LYS A 3 -41.47 -16.32 25.35
N PHE A 4 -41.98 -15.70 24.29
CA PHE A 4 -41.29 -15.69 23.00
C PHE A 4 -40.11 -14.72 23.10
N PHE A 5 -38.92 -15.27 23.34
CA PHE A 5 -37.67 -14.53 23.30
C PHE A 5 -37.22 -14.46 21.83
N ALA A 6 -37.60 -13.39 21.13
CA ALA A 6 -37.11 -13.14 19.78
C ALA A 6 -35.67 -12.60 19.87
N ILE A 7 -34.69 -13.48 19.60
CA ILE A 7 -33.29 -13.08 19.38
C ILE A 7 -33.23 -12.39 18.02
N PHE A 8 -33.10 -11.06 18.05
CA PHE A 8 -32.80 -10.25 16.89
C PHE A 8 -31.28 -10.27 16.70
N LEU A 9 -30.79 -11.17 15.84
CA LEU A 9 -29.38 -11.29 15.50
C LEU A 9 -29.00 -10.09 14.60
N LEU A 10 -28.39 -9.06 15.17
CA LEU A 10 -27.86 -7.92 14.43
C LEU A 10 -26.65 -8.39 13.61
N LEU A 11 -26.82 -8.55 12.29
CA LEU A 11 -25.68 -8.65 11.36
C LEU A 11 -25.03 -7.26 11.25
N CYS A 12 -24.05 -6.97 12.09
CA CYS A 12 -23.11 -5.88 11.83
C CYS A 12 -22.16 -6.32 10.69
N GLY A 13 -22.47 -5.93 9.46
CA GLY A 13 -21.52 -6.03 8.36
C GLY A 13 -20.29 -5.16 8.67
N THR A 14 -19.14 -5.78 8.89
CA THR A 14 -17.88 -5.05 9.03
C THR A 14 -17.48 -4.51 7.66
N ALA A 15 -17.74 -3.24 7.39
CA ALA A 15 -17.13 -2.55 6.27
C ALA A 15 -15.61 -2.49 6.53
N GLN A 16 -14.85 -3.39 5.91
CA GLN A 16 -13.40 -3.29 5.91
C GLN A 16 -13.03 -2.13 5.01
N ALA A 17 -12.56 -1.03 5.61
CA ALA A 17 -12.03 0.10 4.85
C ALA A 17 -10.82 -0.38 4.04
N GLU A 18 -10.81 -0.09 2.73
CA GLU A 18 -9.69 -0.43 1.88
C GLU A 18 -8.49 0.49 2.16
N SER A 19 -7.33 -0.10 2.40
CA SER A 19 -6.07 0.61 2.55
C SER A 19 -5.75 1.46 1.31
N PHE A 20 -5.52 2.76 1.54
CA PHE A 20 -5.20 3.76 0.51
C PHE A 20 -6.32 4.03 -0.52
N ALA A 21 -7.59 3.90 -0.12
CA ALA A 21 -8.75 4.12 -0.99
C ALA A 21 -8.76 5.50 -1.71
N ASP A 22 -8.21 6.54 -1.07
CA ASP A 22 -8.16 7.90 -1.63
C ASP A 22 -7.01 8.12 -2.63
N GLY A 23 -6.15 7.10 -2.84
CA GLY A 23 -5.05 7.17 -3.80
C GLY A 23 -5.45 6.69 -5.18
N GLN A 24 -4.78 7.22 -6.21
CA GLN A 24 -4.96 6.84 -7.62
C GLN A 24 -3.79 5.95 -8.10
N PRO A 25 -3.97 4.62 -8.20
CA PRO A 25 -2.89 3.70 -8.57
C PRO A 25 -2.21 4.01 -9.91
N GLU A 26 -2.96 4.53 -10.87
CA GLU A 26 -2.48 4.85 -12.20
C GLU A 26 -1.57 6.10 -12.17
N ALA A 27 -1.89 7.09 -11.33
CA ALA A 27 -1.00 8.21 -11.05
C ALA A 27 0.24 7.75 -10.27
N GLY A 28 0.05 6.86 -9.29
CA GLY A 28 1.13 6.23 -8.53
C GLY A 28 2.14 5.50 -9.41
N LYS A 29 1.66 4.75 -10.41
CA LYS A 29 2.53 4.10 -11.40
C LYS A 29 3.39 5.11 -12.15
N LYS A 30 2.79 6.22 -12.63
CA LYS A 30 3.52 7.26 -13.35
C LYS A 30 4.62 7.88 -12.47
N LEU A 31 4.34 8.11 -11.18
CA LEU A 31 5.34 8.59 -10.23
C LEU A 31 6.45 7.58 -10.00
N PHE A 32 6.10 6.31 -9.82
CA PHE A 32 7.05 5.21 -9.65
C PHE A 32 8.05 5.15 -10.80
N ASP A 33 7.56 5.28 -12.03
CA ASP A 33 8.37 5.28 -13.25
C ASP A 33 9.19 6.58 -13.37
N LYS A 34 8.55 7.74 -13.16
CA LYS A 34 9.17 9.08 -13.23
C LYS A 34 10.37 9.22 -12.29
N TYR A 35 10.24 8.78 -11.05
CA TYR A 35 11.31 8.85 -10.05
C TYR A 35 12.23 7.63 -10.09
N GLN A 36 12.08 6.76 -11.09
CA GLN A 36 12.93 5.60 -11.33
C GLN A 36 13.12 4.77 -10.07
N CYS A 37 12.04 4.46 -9.34
CA CYS A 37 12.13 3.77 -8.03
C CYS A 37 12.92 2.45 -8.12
N ASN A 38 12.83 1.76 -9.27
CA ASN A 38 13.59 0.55 -9.52
C ASN A 38 15.09 0.74 -9.77
N ARG A 39 15.59 1.94 -10.05
CA ARG A 39 17.03 2.18 -10.24
C ARG A 39 17.84 1.71 -9.02
N CYS A 40 17.37 2.04 -7.81
CA CYS A 40 18.01 1.60 -6.58
C CYS A 40 17.59 0.18 -6.18
N HIS A 41 16.34 -0.21 -6.44
CA HIS A 41 15.85 -1.53 -6.05
C HIS A 41 16.50 -2.64 -6.87
N SER A 42 16.65 -2.47 -8.18
CA SER A 42 17.31 -3.43 -9.06
C SER A 42 18.73 -3.74 -8.59
N GLY A 43 19.49 -2.72 -8.18
CA GLY A 43 20.83 -2.92 -7.61
C GLY A 43 20.82 -3.73 -6.30
N LYS A 44 19.80 -3.54 -5.45
CA LYS A 44 19.65 -4.30 -4.18
C LYS A 44 19.17 -5.73 -4.40
N MET A 45 18.42 -5.97 -5.46
CA MET A 45 17.79 -7.25 -5.75
C MET A 45 18.53 -8.08 -6.81
N GLY A 46 19.62 -7.55 -7.38
CA GLY A 46 20.40 -8.25 -8.41
C GLY A 46 19.75 -8.25 -9.79
N GLY A 47 18.90 -7.28 -10.11
CA GLY A 47 18.30 -7.10 -11.44
C GLY A 47 16.84 -6.66 -11.38
N ASP A 48 15.97 -7.48 -10.83
CA ASP A 48 14.55 -7.17 -10.72
C ASP A 48 14.26 -6.25 -9.52
N GLY A 49 14.05 -4.97 -9.78
CA GLY A 49 13.72 -4.00 -8.73
C GLY A 49 12.39 -4.25 -8.04
N ASN A 50 11.42 -4.89 -8.71
CA ASN A 50 10.12 -5.17 -8.10
C ASN A 50 10.20 -6.28 -7.05
N ALA A 51 11.23 -7.13 -7.10
CA ALA A 51 11.46 -8.19 -6.12
C ALA A 51 11.60 -7.66 -4.68
N ILE A 52 11.92 -6.38 -4.50
CA ILE A 52 11.95 -5.75 -3.17
C ILE A 52 10.59 -5.79 -2.47
N PHE A 53 9.49 -5.76 -3.23
CA PHE A 53 8.12 -5.73 -2.71
C PHE A 53 7.54 -7.14 -2.50
N THR A 54 8.12 -8.16 -3.15
CA THR A 54 7.57 -9.52 -3.19
C THR A 54 8.44 -10.54 -2.47
N ARG A 55 9.70 -10.24 -2.16
CA ARG A 55 10.61 -11.18 -1.50
C ARG A 55 10.08 -11.67 -0.13
N PRO A 56 10.38 -12.91 0.28
CA PRO A 56 9.83 -13.51 1.51
C PRO A 56 10.14 -12.70 2.78
N ASP A 57 11.35 -12.16 2.88
CA ASP A 57 11.84 -11.36 4.00
C ASP A 57 11.53 -9.86 3.87
N ARG A 58 10.54 -9.46 3.04
CA ARG A 58 10.19 -8.04 2.85
C ARG A 58 9.88 -7.38 4.20
N LYS A 59 10.39 -6.17 4.42
CA LYS A 59 10.28 -5.46 5.71
C LYS A 59 8.91 -4.85 5.96
N VAL A 60 8.24 -4.40 4.90
CA VAL A 60 6.92 -3.76 4.97
C VAL A 60 5.85 -4.83 5.07
N LYS A 61 5.07 -4.80 6.16
CA LYS A 61 4.04 -5.81 6.49
C LYS A 61 2.63 -5.25 6.63
N ASP A 62 2.47 -3.93 6.73
CA ASP A 62 1.19 -3.26 6.90
C ASP A 62 1.14 -1.89 6.17
N PRO A 63 -0.04 -1.26 6.03
CA PRO A 63 -0.20 0.04 5.37
C PRO A 63 0.64 1.16 6.00
N GLN A 64 0.72 1.21 7.32
CA GLN A 64 1.44 2.27 8.03
C GLN A 64 2.93 2.19 7.74
N GLN A 65 3.50 0.98 7.73
CA GLN A 65 4.88 0.72 7.35
C GLN A 65 5.13 1.06 5.87
N LEU A 66 4.18 0.80 4.97
CA LEU A 66 4.32 1.17 3.57
C LEU A 66 4.40 2.69 3.39
N ALA A 67 3.49 3.43 4.03
CA ALA A 67 3.49 4.89 3.99
C ALA A 67 4.81 5.45 4.55
N ALA A 68 5.30 4.93 5.68
CA ALA A 68 6.59 5.31 6.25
C ALA A 68 7.77 4.99 5.32
N GLN A 69 7.77 3.80 4.70
CA GLN A 69 8.81 3.38 3.77
C GLN A 69 8.86 4.27 2.52
N ILE A 70 7.69 4.70 2.00
CA ILE A 70 7.61 5.65 0.88
C ILE A 70 8.28 6.98 1.22
N LEU A 71 8.11 7.50 2.44
CA LEU A 71 8.79 8.74 2.87
C LEU A 71 10.32 8.60 2.81
N VAL A 72 10.85 7.47 3.29
CA VAL A 72 12.29 7.19 3.25
C VAL A 72 12.78 7.04 1.80
N CYS A 73 12.06 6.28 0.98
CA CYS A 73 12.41 6.06 -0.42
C CYS A 73 12.37 7.36 -1.23
N ALA A 74 11.34 8.18 -1.05
CA ALA A 74 11.19 9.46 -1.72
C ALA A 74 12.36 10.41 -1.37
N ARG A 75 12.75 10.48 -0.10
CA ARG A 75 13.93 11.26 0.32
C ARG A 75 15.21 10.76 -0.35
N ASN A 76 15.43 9.45 -0.37
CA ASN A 76 16.62 8.86 -1.00
C ASN A 76 16.65 9.09 -2.52
N ALA A 77 15.48 9.07 -3.16
CA ALA A 77 15.32 9.38 -4.59
C ALA A 77 15.33 10.90 -4.88
N ARG A 78 15.43 11.76 -3.85
CA ARG A 78 15.26 13.22 -3.96
C ARG A 78 13.94 13.61 -4.64
N ALA A 79 12.91 12.80 -4.44
CA ALA A 79 11.57 13.00 -4.95
C ALA A 79 10.78 13.87 -3.96
N ASN A 80 10.50 15.11 -4.35
CA ASN A 80 9.64 16.01 -3.58
C ASN A 80 8.17 15.69 -3.83
N LEU A 81 7.69 14.59 -3.28
CA LEU A 81 6.30 14.16 -3.39
C LEU A 81 5.40 14.95 -2.42
N SER A 82 4.29 15.45 -2.94
CA SER A 82 3.16 15.94 -2.14
C SER A 82 2.50 14.83 -1.32
N THR A 83 1.57 15.19 -0.44
CA THR A 83 0.79 14.21 0.33
C THR A 83 -0.03 13.30 -0.59
N GLN A 84 -0.70 13.87 -1.61
CA GLN A 84 -1.50 13.08 -2.54
C GLN A 84 -0.63 12.14 -3.38
N GLU A 85 0.50 12.60 -3.91
CA GLU A 85 1.40 11.74 -4.69
C GLU A 85 1.94 10.55 -3.88
N LYS A 86 2.15 10.72 -2.57
CA LYS A 86 2.53 9.61 -1.68
C LYS A 86 1.39 8.60 -1.53
N LEU A 87 0.15 9.08 -1.41
CA LEU A 87 -1.05 8.22 -1.35
C LEU A 87 -1.25 7.47 -2.67
N ASP A 88 -1.12 8.15 -3.81
CA ASP A 88 -1.21 7.54 -5.13
C ASP A 88 -0.16 6.43 -5.31
N LEU A 89 1.09 6.72 -4.91
CA LEU A 89 2.17 5.74 -4.94
C LEU A 89 1.90 4.55 -4.00
N ALA A 90 1.37 4.81 -2.80
CA ALA A 90 0.99 3.76 -1.86
C ALA A 90 -0.15 2.89 -2.42
N ALA A 91 -1.16 3.49 -3.02
CA ALA A 91 -2.27 2.79 -3.67
C ALA A 91 -1.78 1.93 -4.83
N TYR A 92 -0.84 2.43 -5.66
CA TYR A 92 -0.18 1.64 -6.70
C TYR A 92 0.55 0.42 -6.13
N LEU A 93 1.40 0.63 -5.13
CA LEU A 93 2.17 -0.46 -4.53
C LEU A 93 1.26 -1.46 -3.82
N ASN A 94 0.20 -1.00 -3.16
CA ASN A 94 -0.78 -1.85 -2.51
C ASN A 94 -1.54 -2.71 -3.53
N LYS A 95 -2.07 -2.07 -4.58
CA LYS A 95 -2.79 -2.74 -5.67
C LYS A 95 -1.94 -3.78 -6.38
N ASN A 96 -0.63 -3.59 -6.53
CA ASN A 96 0.19 -4.49 -7.34
C ASN A 96 0.97 -5.53 -6.53
N PHE A 97 1.35 -5.23 -5.28
CA PHE A 97 2.28 -6.09 -4.52
C PHE A 97 1.82 -6.47 -3.12
N TYR A 98 1.18 -5.56 -2.38
CA TYR A 98 0.93 -5.78 -0.95
C TYR A 98 -0.46 -6.35 -0.64
N LYS A 99 -1.51 -5.85 -1.31
CA LYS A 99 -2.90 -6.29 -1.13
C LYS A 99 -3.41 -6.17 0.32
N PHE A 100 -2.93 -5.16 1.04
CA PHE A 100 -3.46 -4.81 2.35
C PHE A 100 -4.94 -4.43 2.24
N LYS A 101 -5.71 -4.84 3.26
CA LYS A 101 -7.11 -4.52 3.45
C LYS A 101 -7.19 -3.44 4.51
#